data_AF-A0AAN8J4I6-F1
#
_entry.id   AF-A0AAN8J4I6-F1
#
_cell.length_a   1.000
_cell.length_b   1.000
_cell.length_c   1.000
_cell.angle_alpha   90.00
_cell.angle_beta   90.00
_cell.angle_gamma   90.00
#
_symmetry.space_group_name_H-M   'P 1'
#
loop_
_entity.id
_entity.type
_entity.pdbx_description
1 polymer ?
#
loop_
_entity_poly.entity_id
_entity_poly.type
_entity_poly.pdbx_seq_one_letter_code
_entity_poly.pdbx_strand_id
1 'polypeptide(L)'
;MPPRLKKTNAESIKSYMTRSSATKKVIVEKNSQTKEKEDDMSVSENENRNDSKTYVTSTEMGQITETILSKFKNVEDLIENRVCSKIEELKTEMKVEIRGIQNEILQIKETVKENEKKIIGNEEKIKCIEETLPQNQNNLLKKIKLLEEEILVKEIHDRKRNLLIYGVKEEKEENIQEVVTHFLLTSLELSKEEVMKIKLCAAHRLRKPAYQNPRTENAPRAFIIVLIEQCHRDRILNVAKEKLNGRSKMSVRSDLPATLKKKRAQLVQKAFEIRKNEHLKTRIRVVKADVWLEVKGKSDIDWNRRYN
;
A
#
# COMPACT_ATOMS: atom_id res chain seq x y z
N MET A 1 5.52 22.43 9.87
CA MET A 1 6.23 21.16 9.56
C MET A 1 5.20 20.04 9.56
N PRO A 2 4.94 19.35 8.43
CA PRO A 2 3.98 18.25 8.42
C PRO A 2 4.61 16.96 8.99
N PRO A 3 3.84 16.08 9.65
CA PRO A 3 4.37 14.84 10.20
C PRO A 3 4.73 13.83 9.11
N ARG A 4 5.88 13.17 9.28
CA ARG A 4 6.34 12.05 8.43
C ARG A 4 5.45 10.82 8.69
N LEU A 5 4.70 10.40 7.67
CA LEU A 5 4.04 9.10 7.62
C LEU A 5 5.11 7.99 7.55
N LYS A 6 5.12 7.13 8.58
CA LYS A 6 5.94 5.91 8.61
C LYS A 6 5.33 4.86 7.67
N LYS A 7 6.20 4.23 6.89
CA LYS A 7 5.88 3.09 6.02
C LYS A 7 5.57 1.86 6.85
N THR A 8 4.33 1.41 6.88
CA THR A 8 3.94 0.04 7.26
C THR A 8 2.67 -0.32 6.49
N ASN A 9 2.80 -0.93 5.32
CA ASN A 9 1.63 -1.44 4.60
C ASN A 9 1.90 -2.69 3.74
N ALA A 10 2.84 -3.54 4.20
CA ALA A 10 3.09 -4.85 3.59
C ALA A 10 2.70 -6.04 4.49
N GLU A 11 2.43 -5.81 5.79
CA GLU A 11 2.09 -6.88 6.74
C GLU A 11 0.60 -6.94 7.10
N SER A 12 -0.17 -5.88 6.81
CA SER A 12 -1.60 -5.86 7.14
C SER A 12 -2.49 -6.60 6.12
N ILE A 13 -1.98 -6.90 4.92
CA ILE A 13 -2.76 -7.56 3.86
C ILE A 13 -2.73 -9.10 4.00
N LYS A 14 -1.76 -9.66 4.75
CA LYS A 14 -1.72 -11.11 5.02
C LYS A 14 -2.66 -11.58 6.14
N SER A 15 -3.20 -10.70 6.98
CA SER A 15 -4.14 -11.11 8.05
C SER A 15 -5.60 -11.16 7.61
N TYR A 16 -5.94 -10.67 6.40
CA TYR A 16 -7.30 -10.70 5.88
C TYR A 16 -7.60 -11.89 4.96
N MET A 17 -6.58 -12.66 4.55
CA MET A 17 -6.72 -13.82 3.67
C MET A 17 -6.77 -15.17 4.39
N THR A 18 -6.64 -15.21 5.72
CA THR A 18 -6.63 -16.47 6.51
C THR A 18 -7.84 -16.67 7.42
N ARG A 19 -8.90 -15.86 7.31
CA ARG A 19 -10.13 -16.00 8.14
C ARG A 19 -11.40 -16.38 7.39
N SER A 20 -11.32 -16.79 6.11
CA SER A 20 -12.51 -17.17 5.32
C SER A 20 -12.67 -18.69 5.11
N SER A 21 -12.02 -19.51 5.93
CA SER A 21 -12.05 -20.99 5.80
C SER A 21 -12.46 -21.67 7.10
N ALA A 22 -13.54 -21.21 7.74
CA ALA A 22 -14.14 -21.94 8.86
C ALA A 22 -15.59 -21.50 9.06
N THR A 23 -16.52 -22.09 8.29
CA THR A 23 -17.93 -22.32 8.70
C THR A 23 -18.70 -23.00 7.57
N LYS A 24 -18.69 -24.34 7.57
CA LYS A 24 -19.83 -25.18 7.17
C LYS A 24 -19.49 -26.65 7.38
N LYS A 25 -19.80 -27.14 8.58
CA LYS A 25 -20.16 -28.55 8.81
C LYS A 25 -21.42 -28.51 9.66
N VAL A 26 -22.57 -28.57 8.98
CA VAL A 26 -23.82 -28.99 9.61
C VAL A 26 -23.84 -30.50 9.40
N ILE A 27 -23.55 -31.23 10.47
CA ILE A 27 -23.82 -32.67 10.56
C ILE A 27 -24.97 -32.80 11.54
N VAL A 28 -26.03 -33.38 11.01
CA VAL A 28 -27.22 -33.88 11.68
C VAL A 28 -26.80 -35.01 12.61
N GLU A 29 -27.13 -34.93 13.90
CA GLU A 29 -27.29 -36.12 14.73
C GLU A 29 -28.19 -35.88 15.93
N LYS A 30 -29.36 -36.54 15.86
CA LYS A 30 -30.17 -37.16 16.92
C LYS A 30 -30.08 -36.56 18.33
N ASN A 31 -31.19 -35.92 18.75
CA ASN A 31 -31.61 -35.91 20.14
C ASN A 31 -33.06 -36.38 20.23
N SER A 32 -33.21 -37.68 20.49
CA SER A 32 -34.39 -38.31 21.04
C SER A 32 -34.13 -38.52 22.53
N GLN A 33 -34.73 -37.71 23.40
CA GLN A 33 -34.90 -37.99 24.83
C GLN A 33 -35.79 -36.92 25.49
N THR A 34 -37.08 -37.20 25.52
CA THR A 34 -38.02 -36.71 26.55
C THR A 34 -38.92 -37.90 26.85
N LYS A 35 -38.52 -38.69 27.85
CA LYS A 35 -39.15 -38.70 29.18
C LYS A 35 -40.62 -39.11 29.08
N GLU A 36 -40.76 -40.43 29.02
CA GLU A 36 -41.90 -41.18 29.54
C GLU A 36 -42.29 -40.58 30.89
N LYS A 37 -43.55 -40.13 30.97
CA LYS A 37 -44.24 -40.01 32.25
C LYS A 37 -44.92 -41.34 32.48
N GLU A 38 -44.40 -42.00 33.51
CA GLU A 38 -45.09 -42.93 34.38
C GLU A 38 -46.53 -42.46 34.62
N ASP A 39 -47.50 -43.31 34.34
CA ASP A 39 -48.73 -43.43 35.10
C ASP A 39 -48.99 -44.92 35.28
N ASP A 40 -48.42 -45.42 36.38
CA ASP A 40 -48.85 -46.62 37.08
C ASP A 40 -50.36 -46.54 37.35
N MET A 41 -51.11 -47.51 36.82
CA MET A 41 -52.40 -47.88 37.39
C MET A 41 -52.46 -49.38 37.57
N SER A 42 -51.89 -49.79 38.71
CA SER A 42 -52.38 -50.83 39.62
C SER A 42 -53.28 -51.91 39.02
N VAL A 43 -52.66 -53.05 38.75
CA VAL A 43 -53.32 -54.36 38.73
C VAL A 43 -53.72 -54.67 40.18
N SER A 44 -55.00 -54.55 40.50
CA SER A 44 -55.55 -55.08 41.75
C SER A 44 -55.84 -56.57 41.56
N GLU A 45 -54.99 -57.40 42.15
CA GLU A 45 -55.34 -58.75 42.56
C GLU A 45 -56.57 -58.67 43.46
N ASN A 46 -57.64 -59.37 43.07
CA ASN A 46 -58.70 -59.70 44.01
C ASN A 46 -59.00 -61.19 43.82
N GLU A 47 -58.34 -61.99 44.66
CA GLU A 47 -58.75 -63.34 44.96
C GLU A 47 -60.17 -63.32 45.53
N ASN A 48 -61.12 -63.92 44.81
CA ASN A 48 -62.36 -64.36 45.41
C ASN A 48 -62.81 -65.65 44.70
N ARG A 49 -62.16 -66.76 45.08
CA ARG A 49 -62.71 -68.09 44.89
C ARG A 49 -63.81 -68.28 45.92
N ASN A 50 -65.06 -68.10 45.50
CA ASN A 50 -66.21 -68.69 46.16
C ASN A 50 -66.91 -69.62 45.17
N ASP A 51 -67.03 -70.87 45.60
CA ASP A 51 -67.75 -71.94 44.93
C ASP A 51 -69.18 -71.54 44.60
N SER A 52 -69.58 -71.71 43.33
CA SER A 52 -70.97 -71.99 42.94
C SER A 52 -70.98 -72.44 41.48
N LYS A 53 -70.99 -73.76 41.25
CA LYS A 53 -71.36 -74.35 39.96
C LYS A 53 -72.82 -74.02 39.66
N THR A 54 -73.04 -72.99 38.84
CA THR A 54 -74.33 -72.75 38.17
C THR A 54 -74.16 -73.12 36.70
N TYR A 55 -74.91 -74.14 36.26
CA TYR A 55 -74.94 -74.59 34.88
C TYR A 55 -75.58 -73.51 34.01
N VAL A 56 -74.78 -72.78 33.25
CA VAL A 56 -75.25 -71.88 32.19
C VAL A 56 -75.70 -72.75 31.01
N THR A 57 -76.92 -72.53 30.56
CA THR A 57 -77.52 -73.28 29.45
C THR A 57 -76.88 -72.86 28.11
N SER A 58 -76.77 -73.77 27.13
CA SER A 58 -76.00 -73.53 25.88
C SER A 58 -76.46 -72.30 25.07
N THR A 59 -77.67 -71.82 25.29
CA THR A 59 -78.26 -70.63 24.63
C THR A 59 -77.68 -69.31 25.16
N GLU A 60 -77.39 -69.20 26.46
CA GLU A 60 -76.82 -67.99 27.06
C GLU A 60 -75.35 -67.82 26.70
N MET A 61 -74.60 -68.93 26.58
CA MET A 61 -73.22 -68.92 26.05
C MET A 61 -73.16 -68.48 24.57
N GLY A 62 -74.17 -68.83 23.77
CA GLY A 62 -74.30 -68.36 22.38
C GLY A 62 -74.50 -66.86 22.28
N GLN A 63 -75.37 -66.30 23.12
CA GLN A 63 -75.61 -64.84 23.17
C GLN A 63 -74.39 -64.07 23.70
N ILE A 64 -73.69 -64.60 24.70
CA ILE A 64 -72.45 -64.01 25.23
C ILE A 64 -71.35 -64.00 24.16
N THR A 65 -71.15 -65.12 23.44
CA THR A 65 -70.15 -65.20 22.36
C THR A 65 -70.46 -64.28 21.18
N GLU A 66 -71.73 -64.13 20.81
CA GLU A 66 -72.16 -63.20 19.76
C GLU A 66 -72.01 -61.72 20.18
N THR A 67 -72.25 -61.42 21.47
CA THR A 67 -71.99 -60.09 22.05
C THR A 67 -70.49 -59.78 22.13
N ILE A 68 -69.65 -60.79 22.41
CA ILE A 68 -68.20 -60.65 22.41
C ILE A 68 -67.68 -60.44 20.98
N LEU A 69 -68.15 -61.21 20.01
CA LEU A 69 -67.78 -61.09 18.59
C LEU A 69 -68.17 -59.72 18.01
N SER A 70 -69.37 -59.23 18.30
CA SER A 70 -69.80 -57.90 17.86
C SER A 70 -68.97 -56.78 18.51
N LYS A 71 -68.57 -56.93 19.79
CA LYS A 71 -67.63 -56.00 20.43
C LYS A 71 -66.23 -56.06 19.83
N PHE A 72 -65.70 -57.24 19.51
CA PHE A 72 -64.41 -57.38 18.82
C PHE A 72 -64.43 -56.74 17.44
N LYS A 73 -65.50 -56.94 16.68
CA LYS A 73 -65.68 -56.32 15.37
C LYS A 73 -65.75 -54.79 15.45
N ASN A 74 -66.48 -54.26 16.43
CA ASN A 74 -66.49 -52.82 16.70
C ASN A 74 -65.10 -52.28 17.10
N VAL A 75 -64.30 -53.06 17.84
CA VAL A 75 -62.93 -52.66 18.20
C VAL A 75 -62.00 -52.71 16.98
N GLU A 76 -62.11 -53.73 16.12
CA GLU A 76 -61.38 -53.79 14.85
C GLU A 76 -61.72 -52.60 13.96
N ASP A 77 -63.02 -52.31 13.75
CA ASP A 77 -63.47 -51.16 12.96
C ASP A 77 -62.96 -49.84 13.56
N LEU A 78 -62.91 -49.73 14.89
CA LEU A 78 -62.46 -48.51 15.58
C LEU A 78 -60.94 -48.34 15.52
N ILE A 79 -60.18 -49.44 15.58
CA ILE A 79 -58.73 -49.46 15.35
C ILE A 79 -58.43 -49.10 13.90
N GLU A 80 -59.11 -49.73 12.94
CA GLU A 80 -58.91 -49.50 11.51
C GLU A 80 -59.20 -48.04 11.14
N ASN A 81 -60.32 -47.48 11.63
CA ASN A 81 -60.65 -46.07 11.42
C ASN A 81 -59.61 -45.13 12.05
N ARG A 82 -59.13 -45.43 13.26
CA ARG A 82 -58.14 -44.59 13.96
C ARG A 82 -56.77 -44.63 13.27
N VAL A 83 -56.34 -45.81 12.82
CA VAL A 83 -55.09 -45.98 12.06
C VAL A 83 -55.18 -45.29 10.71
N CYS A 84 -56.26 -45.49 9.96
CA CYS A 84 -56.49 -44.83 8.68
C CYS A 84 -56.52 -43.30 8.83
N SER A 85 -57.19 -42.77 9.86
CA SER A 85 -57.20 -41.33 10.14
C SER A 85 -55.79 -40.80 10.41
N LYS A 86 -54.97 -41.52 11.20
CA LYS A 86 -53.61 -41.08 11.52
C LYS A 86 -52.67 -41.14 10.30
N ILE A 87 -52.85 -42.13 9.42
CA ILE A 87 -52.11 -42.24 8.16
C ILE A 87 -52.45 -41.06 7.23
N GLU A 88 -53.72 -40.69 7.12
CA GLU A 88 -54.12 -39.53 6.30
C GLU A 88 -53.60 -38.21 6.90
N GLU A 89 -53.65 -38.03 8.22
CA GLU A 89 -53.02 -36.88 8.89
C GLU A 89 -51.52 -36.76 8.55
N LEU A 90 -50.74 -37.83 8.78
CA LEU A 90 -49.31 -37.85 8.46
C LEU A 90 -49.04 -37.58 6.98
N LYS A 91 -49.87 -38.13 6.09
CA LYS A 91 -49.78 -37.90 4.65
C LYS A 91 -50.07 -36.45 4.29
N THR A 92 -51.00 -35.79 4.99
CA THR A 92 -51.25 -34.36 4.79
C THR A 92 -50.10 -33.50 5.30
N GLU A 93 -49.52 -33.81 6.46
CA GLU A 93 -48.35 -33.13 7.03
C GLU A 93 -47.13 -33.26 6.10
N MET A 94 -46.81 -34.48 5.67
CA MET A 94 -45.73 -34.73 4.70
C MET A 94 -45.93 -33.96 3.40
N LYS A 95 -47.16 -33.86 2.89
CA LYS A 95 -47.45 -33.04 1.69
C LYS A 95 -47.22 -31.55 1.92
N VAL A 96 -47.47 -31.03 3.13
CA VAL A 96 -47.17 -29.63 3.48
C VAL A 96 -45.66 -29.42 3.51
N GLU A 97 -44.91 -30.28 4.19
CA GLU A 97 -43.44 -30.18 4.26
C GLU A 97 -42.78 -30.30 2.88
N ILE A 98 -43.20 -31.27 2.05
CA ILE A 98 -42.70 -31.43 0.68
C ILE A 98 -42.91 -30.15 -0.13
N ARG A 99 -44.08 -29.50 0.01
CA ARG A 99 -44.33 -28.21 -0.66
C ARG A 99 -43.46 -27.08 -0.11
N GLY A 100 -43.21 -27.05 1.20
CA GLY A 100 -42.27 -26.12 1.83
C GLY A 100 -40.87 -26.25 1.23
N ILE A 101 -40.35 -27.47 1.18
CA ILE A 101 -39.03 -27.77 0.61
C ILE A 101 -38.98 -27.38 -0.88
N GLN A 102 -40.05 -27.67 -1.65
CA GLN A 102 -40.11 -27.29 -3.06
C GLN A 102 -40.03 -25.76 -3.25
N ASN A 103 -40.70 -24.99 -2.40
CA ASN A 103 -40.66 -23.52 -2.47
C ASN A 103 -39.26 -22.99 -2.10
N GLU A 104 -38.61 -23.55 -1.08
CA GLU A 104 -37.24 -23.18 -0.72
C GLU A 104 -36.25 -23.48 -1.85
N ILE A 105 -36.37 -24.65 -2.50
CA ILE A 105 -35.55 -25.02 -3.65
C ILE A 105 -35.72 -24.01 -4.80
N LEU A 106 -36.95 -23.56 -5.06
CA LEU A 106 -37.22 -22.55 -6.09
C LEU A 106 -36.56 -21.21 -5.75
N GLN A 107 -36.69 -20.75 -4.51
CA GLN A 107 -36.04 -19.50 -4.05
C GLN A 107 -34.52 -19.59 -4.14
N ILE A 108 -33.93 -20.71 -3.72
CA ILE A 108 -32.48 -20.95 -3.85
C ILE A 108 -32.06 -20.89 -5.32
N LYS A 109 -32.84 -21.49 -6.22
CA LYS A 109 -32.53 -21.47 -7.66
C LYS A 109 -32.55 -20.06 -8.25
N GLU A 110 -33.47 -19.21 -7.80
CA GLU A 110 -33.53 -17.80 -8.22
C GLU A 110 -32.32 -17.01 -7.69
N THR A 111 -32.00 -17.14 -6.41
CA THR A 111 -30.83 -16.45 -5.82
C THR A 111 -29.51 -16.89 -6.44
N VAL A 112 -29.36 -18.18 -6.80
CA VAL A 112 -28.20 -18.69 -7.53
C VAL A 112 -28.08 -18.03 -8.89
N LYS A 113 -29.17 -17.94 -9.66
CA LYS A 113 -29.17 -17.25 -10.97
C LYS A 113 -28.82 -15.77 -10.86
N GLU A 114 -29.31 -15.07 -9.84
CA GLU A 114 -28.94 -13.68 -9.61
C GLU A 114 -27.46 -13.52 -9.27
N ASN A 115 -26.92 -14.42 -8.44
CA ASN A 115 -25.51 -14.40 -8.08
C ASN A 115 -24.61 -14.70 -9.27
N GLU A 116 -24.99 -15.63 -10.15
CA GLU A 116 -24.28 -15.90 -11.41
C GLU A 116 -24.17 -14.63 -12.27
N LYS A 117 -25.28 -13.89 -12.44
CA LYS A 117 -25.27 -12.61 -13.16
C LYS A 117 -24.36 -11.58 -12.52
N LYS A 118 -24.35 -11.48 -11.19
CA LYS A 118 -23.45 -10.56 -10.45
C LYS A 118 -21.99 -10.95 -10.61
N ILE A 119 -21.68 -12.25 -10.59
CA ILE A 119 -20.32 -12.76 -10.79
C ILE A 119 -19.81 -12.38 -12.18
N ILE A 120 -20.58 -12.67 -13.23
CA ILE A 120 -20.22 -12.33 -14.62
C ILE A 120 -19.99 -10.81 -14.76
N GLY A 121 -20.91 -9.98 -14.26
CA GLY A 121 -20.76 -8.53 -14.34
C GLY A 121 -19.57 -7.99 -13.53
N ASN A 122 -19.14 -8.69 -12.47
CA ASN A 122 -17.94 -8.32 -11.72
C ASN A 122 -16.65 -8.78 -12.44
N GLU A 123 -16.66 -9.95 -13.07
CA GLU A 123 -15.53 -10.44 -13.88
C GLU A 123 -15.22 -9.49 -15.03
N GLU A 124 -16.25 -8.98 -15.72
CA GLU A 124 -16.08 -7.98 -16.78
C GLU A 124 -15.47 -6.67 -16.26
N LYS A 125 -15.91 -6.20 -15.09
CA LYS A 125 -15.34 -5.00 -14.44
C LYS A 125 -13.90 -5.22 -14.03
N ILE A 126 -13.59 -6.38 -13.45
CA ILE A 126 -12.22 -6.74 -13.05
C ILE A 126 -11.31 -6.73 -14.28
N LYS A 127 -11.74 -7.37 -15.38
CA LYS A 127 -10.99 -7.40 -16.63
C LYS A 127 -10.73 -5.99 -17.19
N CYS A 128 -11.75 -5.13 -17.21
CA CYS A 128 -11.60 -3.74 -17.64
C CYS A 128 -10.61 -2.95 -16.75
N ILE A 129 -10.65 -3.16 -15.44
CA ILE A 129 -9.69 -2.54 -14.51
C ILE A 129 -8.27 -3.08 -14.75
N GLU A 130 -8.11 -4.38 -14.93
CA GLU A 130 -6.81 -5.02 -15.19
C GLU A 130 -6.17 -4.53 -16.49
N GLU A 131 -6.96 -4.21 -17.51
CA GLU A 131 -6.48 -3.65 -18.78
C GLU A 131 -6.13 -2.16 -18.68
N THR A 132 -6.92 -1.38 -17.93
CA THR A 132 -6.74 0.08 -17.82
C THR A 132 -5.70 0.51 -16.78
N LEU A 133 -5.52 -0.26 -15.71
CA LEU A 133 -4.62 0.07 -14.61
C LEU A 133 -3.15 0.21 -15.06
N PRO A 134 -2.57 -0.72 -15.86
CA PRO A 134 -1.20 -0.60 -16.34
C PRO A 134 -1.01 0.62 -17.26
N GLN A 135 -2.00 0.93 -18.09
CA GLN A 135 -1.96 2.09 -18.98
C GLN A 135 -1.92 3.39 -18.16
N ASN A 136 -2.79 3.50 -17.16
CA ASN A 136 -2.82 4.64 -16.24
C ASN A 136 -1.52 4.77 -15.45
N GLN A 137 -0.98 3.66 -14.93
CA GLN A 137 0.30 3.66 -14.24
C GLN A 137 1.43 4.15 -15.14
N ASN A 138 1.50 3.67 -16.38
CA ASN A 138 2.49 4.12 -17.35
C ASN A 138 2.35 5.60 -17.69
N ASN A 139 1.12 6.10 -17.84
CA ASN A 139 0.85 7.51 -18.11
C ASN A 139 1.27 8.40 -16.93
N LEU A 140 0.98 7.97 -15.69
CA LEU A 140 1.41 8.67 -14.48
C LEU A 140 2.93 8.69 -14.34
N LEU A 141 3.61 7.56 -14.58
CA LEU A 141 5.08 7.50 -14.55
C LEU A 141 5.72 8.41 -15.59
N LYS A 142 5.17 8.48 -16.81
CA LYS A 142 5.62 9.44 -17.83
C LYS A 142 5.43 10.88 -17.36
N LYS A 143 4.28 11.21 -16.79
CA LYS A 143 3.99 12.56 -16.29
C LYS A 143 4.90 12.96 -15.12
N ILE A 144 5.18 12.03 -14.21
CA ILE A 144 6.14 12.25 -13.11
C ILE A 144 7.52 12.61 -13.67
N LYS A 145 8.03 11.82 -14.63
CA LYS A 145 9.34 12.09 -15.25
C LYS A 145 9.39 13.46 -15.92
N LEU A 146 8.34 13.81 -16.70
CA LEU A 146 8.26 15.12 -17.35
C LEU A 146 8.27 16.27 -16.33
N LEU A 147 7.47 16.15 -15.25
CA LEU A 147 7.43 17.17 -14.19
C LEU A 147 8.76 17.29 -13.45
N GLU A 148 9.45 16.17 -13.19
CA GLU A 148 10.79 16.17 -12.58
C GLU A 148 11.80 16.91 -13.47
N GLU A 149 11.77 16.68 -14.79
CA GLU A 149 12.62 17.39 -15.75
C GLU A 149 12.30 18.89 -15.81
N GLU A 150 11.02 19.27 -15.83
CA GLU A 150 10.59 20.67 -15.81
C GLU A 150 11.01 21.40 -14.53
N ILE A 151 10.82 20.77 -13.37
CA ILE A 151 11.26 21.30 -12.08
C ILE A 151 12.78 21.49 -12.10
N LEU A 152 13.53 20.51 -12.62
CA LEU A 152 14.98 20.59 -12.69
C LEU A 152 15.44 21.77 -13.57
N VAL A 153 14.82 21.97 -14.74
CA VAL A 153 15.12 23.12 -15.61
C VAL A 153 14.83 24.45 -14.92
N LYS A 154 13.69 24.56 -14.22
CA LYS A 154 13.33 25.75 -13.44
C LYS A 154 14.33 26.01 -12.32
N GLU A 155 14.71 24.99 -11.56
CA GLU A 155 15.73 25.14 -10.51
C GLU A 155 17.08 25.59 -11.06
N ILE A 156 17.51 25.08 -12.22
CA ILE A 156 18.75 25.53 -12.89
C ILE A 156 18.64 26.99 -13.27
N HIS A 157 17.50 27.39 -13.85
CA HIS A 157 17.24 28.76 -14.25
C HIS A 157 17.29 29.72 -13.04
N ASP A 158 16.64 29.36 -11.93
CA ASP A 158 16.58 30.20 -10.74
C ASP A 158 17.95 30.33 -10.05
N ARG A 159 18.73 29.25 -10.06
CA ARG A 159 20.08 29.21 -9.47
C ARG A 159 21.18 29.70 -10.41
N LYS A 160 20.87 30.07 -11.67
CA LYS A 160 21.89 30.39 -12.69
C LYS A 160 22.79 31.58 -12.32
N ARG A 161 22.35 32.45 -11.42
CA ARG A 161 23.10 33.63 -10.95
C ARG A 161 23.79 33.41 -9.61
N ASN A 162 23.64 32.22 -9.03
CA ASN A 162 24.09 31.93 -7.69
C ASN A 162 25.52 31.38 -7.69
N LEU A 163 26.32 31.82 -6.73
CA LEU A 163 27.64 31.27 -6.44
C LEU A 163 27.71 30.79 -5.00
N LEU A 164 28.40 29.67 -4.82
CA LEU A 164 28.76 29.11 -3.54
C LEU A 164 30.23 29.37 -3.29
N ILE A 165 30.53 29.97 -2.14
CA ILE A 165 31.89 30.28 -1.72
C ILE A 165 32.18 29.50 -0.44
N TYR A 166 33.23 28.70 -0.48
CA TYR A 166 33.67 27.82 0.60
C TYR A 166 34.99 28.34 1.19
N GLY A 167 35.23 28.04 2.46
CA GLY A 167 36.54 28.26 3.11
C GLY A 167 36.77 29.67 3.63
N VAL A 168 35.78 30.56 3.58
CA VAL A 168 35.87 31.91 4.16
C VAL A 168 35.60 31.84 5.65
N LYS A 169 36.52 32.36 6.47
CA LYS A 169 36.40 32.38 7.93
C LYS A 169 35.05 33.00 8.36
N GLU A 170 34.46 32.46 9.42
CA GLU A 170 33.22 32.97 10.00
C GLU A 170 33.51 33.86 11.21
N GLU A 171 32.73 34.93 11.33
CA GLU A 171 32.71 35.81 12.51
C GLU A 171 31.28 35.86 13.07
N LYS A 172 31.14 36.11 14.39
CA LYS A 172 29.85 35.96 15.10
C LYS A 172 28.78 36.96 14.62
N GLU A 173 29.19 38.11 14.12
CA GLU A 173 28.31 39.20 13.64
C GLU A 173 28.84 39.75 12.30
N GLU A 174 29.08 38.85 11.34
CA GLU A 174 29.64 39.26 10.06
C GLU A 174 28.61 40.01 9.19
N ASN A 175 29.02 41.17 8.66
CA ASN A 175 28.34 41.77 7.52
C ASN A 175 28.73 41.02 6.25
N ILE A 176 27.84 40.14 5.78
CA ILE A 176 28.13 39.25 4.65
C ILE A 176 28.44 40.05 3.37
N GLN A 177 27.86 41.23 3.19
CA GLN A 177 28.14 42.06 2.01
C GLN A 177 29.56 42.61 2.03
N GLU A 178 30.07 43.02 3.19
CA GLU A 178 31.45 43.44 3.37
C GLU A 178 32.41 42.26 3.19
N VAL A 179 32.09 41.10 3.75
CA VAL A 179 32.87 39.86 3.58
C VAL A 179 32.97 39.48 2.10
N VAL A 180 31.87 39.58 1.33
CA VAL A 180 31.88 39.34 -0.12
C VAL A 180 32.77 40.35 -0.83
N THR A 181 32.61 41.63 -0.53
CA THR A 181 33.40 42.71 -1.15
C THR A 181 34.90 42.52 -0.88
N HIS A 182 35.26 42.23 0.37
CA HIS A 182 36.62 41.93 0.78
C HIS A 182 37.15 40.66 0.10
N PHE A 183 36.34 39.61 -0.01
CA PHE A 183 36.72 38.39 -0.74
C PHE A 183 37.03 38.68 -2.22
N LEU A 184 36.20 39.48 -2.89
CA LEU A 184 36.40 39.84 -4.29
C LEU A 184 37.68 40.67 -4.51
N LEU A 185 37.95 41.63 -3.62
CA LEU A 185 39.14 42.49 -3.71
C LEU A 185 40.43 41.74 -3.34
N THR A 186 40.43 41.01 -2.23
CA THR A 186 41.64 40.43 -1.65
C THR A 186 41.92 39.03 -2.19
N SER A 187 40.91 38.16 -2.21
CA SER A 187 41.11 36.75 -2.57
C SER A 187 41.05 36.49 -4.08
N LEU A 188 40.25 37.28 -4.81
CA LEU A 188 40.18 37.21 -6.28
C LEU A 188 40.98 38.30 -6.97
N GLU A 189 41.53 39.26 -6.24
CA GLU A 189 42.36 40.36 -6.77
C GLU A 189 41.64 41.15 -7.88
N LEU A 190 40.31 41.32 -7.77
CA LEU A 190 39.56 42.16 -8.68
C LEU A 190 39.82 43.64 -8.40
N SER A 191 39.79 44.47 -9.44
CA SER A 191 39.96 45.91 -9.27
C SER A 191 38.77 46.51 -8.51
N LYS A 192 39.02 47.58 -7.74
CA LYS A 192 37.96 48.27 -6.98
C LYS A 192 36.82 48.73 -7.89
N GLU A 193 37.14 49.19 -9.09
CA GLU A 193 36.16 49.61 -10.10
C GLU A 193 35.28 48.44 -10.58
N GLU A 194 35.86 47.26 -10.81
CA GLU A 194 35.08 46.07 -11.18
C GLU A 194 34.16 45.64 -10.05
N VAL A 195 34.64 45.61 -8.80
CA VAL A 195 33.83 45.20 -7.65
C VAL A 195 32.65 46.14 -7.43
N MET A 196 32.83 47.45 -7.61
CA MET A 196 31.73 48.43 -7.51
C MET A 196 30.64 48.24 -8.57
N LYS A 197 30.96 47.66 -9.74
CA LYS A 197 29.98 47.34 -10.78
C LYS A 197 29.17 46.09 -10.42
N ILE A 198 29.72 45.19 -9.61
CA ILE A 198 29.08 43.93 -9.25
C ILE A 198 27.99 44.17 -8.20
N LYS A 199 26.73 44.12 -8.65
CA LYS A 199 25.57 44.24 -7.76
C LYS A 199 25.11 42.88 -7.24
N LEU A 200 24.98 42.78 -5.92
CA LEU A 200 24.41 41.61 -5.24
C LEU A 200 22.90 41.81 -5.05
N CYS A 201 22.13 40.78 -5.35
CA CYS A 201 20.70 40.71 -5.01
C CYS A 201 20.51 40.22 -3.58
N ALA A 202 21.29 39.21 -3.17
CA ALA A 202 21.24 38.63 -1.83
C ALA A 202 22.56 37.92 -1.53
N ALA A 203 22.97 37.92 -0.26
CA ALA A 203 24.12 37.17 0.21
C ALA A 203 23.84 36.65 1.62
N HIS A 204 24.03 35.35 1.86
CA HIS A 204 23.88 34.78 3.20
C HIS A 204 24.67 33.48 3.39
N ARG A 205 25.04 33.15 4.64
CA ARG A 205 25.64 31.86 5.00
C ARG A 205 24.61 30.74 4.91
N LEU A 206 25.02 29.61 4.35
CA LEU A 206 24.24 28.38 4.36
C LEU A 206 24.29 27.73 5.73
N ARG A 207 23.20 27.08 6.13
CA ARG A 207 23.17 26.27 7.36
C ARG A 207 24.14 25.09 7.24
N LYS A 208 24.76 24.69 8.36
CA LYS A 208 25.53 23.44 8.41
C LYS A 208 24.59 22.28 8.08
N PRO A 209 25.03 21.31 7.25
CA PRO A 209 24.22 20.11 7.00
C PRO A 209 23.98 19.38 8.33
N ALA A 210 22.77 18.84 8.50
CA ALA A 210 22.36 18.15 9.73
C ALA A 210 23.19 16.87 10.01
N TYR A 211 23.79 16.29 8.98
CA TYR A 211 24.71 15.17 9.12
C TYR A 211 26.12 15.70 9.39
N GLN A 212 26.58 15.57 10.64
CA GLN A 212 27.92 15.94 11.06
C GLN A 212 28.93 15.01 10.39
N ASN A 213 29.51 15.44 9.28
CA ASN A 213 30.75 14.84 8.81
C ASN A 213 31.87 15.40 9.72
N PRO A 214 32.64 14.55 10.42
CA PRO A 214 33.70 14.99 11.35
C PRO A 214 34.70 15.94 10.69
N ARG A 215 34.93 15.78 9.37
CA ARG A 215 35.82 16.63 8.58
C ARG A 215 35.30 18.07 8.38
N THR A 216 34.03 18.32 8.64
CA THR A 216 33.35 19.60 8.38
C THR A 216 32.84 20.29 9.64
N GLU A 217 33.02 19.68 10.82
CA GLU A 217 32.51 20.22 12.08
C GLU A 217 33.09 21.60 12.38
N ASN A 218 34.40 21.73 12.22
CA ASN A 218 35.15 22.99 12.40
C ASN A 218 35.34 23.78 11.09
N ALA A 219 34.82 23.29 9.96
CA ALA A 219 34.93 24.00 8.70
C ALA A 219 33.94 25.19 8.67
N PRO A 220 34.34 26.35 8.14
CA PRO A 220 33.42 27.45 7.97
C PRO A 220 32.30 27.11 6.99
N ARG A 221 31.08 27.51 7.32
CA ARG A 221 29.87 27.45 6.52
C ARG A 221 30.11 28.17 5.21
N ALA A 222 29.75 27.54 4.11
CA ALA A 222 29.72 28.23 2.83
C ALA A 222 28.68 29.35 2.87
N PHE A 223 28.91 30.44 2.13
CA PHE A 223 27.84 31.39 1.82
C PHE A 223 27.47 31.31 0.35
N ILE A 224 26.21 31.64 0.09
CA ILE A 224 25.67 31.80 -1.24
C ILE A 224 25.54 33.29 -1.54
N ILE A 225 25.98 33.70 -2.72
CA ILE A 225 25.68 35.02 -3.27
C ILE A 225 24.82 34.87 -4.50
N VAL A 226 23.83 35.75 -4.63
CA VAL A 226 22.94 35.87 -5.77
C VAL A 226 23.29 37.17 -6.47
N LEU A 227 23.78 37.07 -7.70
CA LEU A 227 24.14 38.23 -8.51
C LEU A 227 22.94 38.73 -9.30
N ILE A 228 22.90 40.03 -9.59
CA ILE A 228 21.86 40.57 -10.48
C ILE A 228 22.11 40.09 -11.91
N GLU A 229 23.36 40.19 -12.38
CA GLU A 229 23.78 39.86 -13.73
C GLU A 229 24.58 38.56 -13.81
N GLN A 230 24.28 37.75 -14.83
CA GLN A 230 24.96 36.47 -15.04
C GLN A 230 26.41 36.63 -15.55
N CYS A 231 26.71 37.70 -16.29
CA CYS A 231 28.06 37.96 -16.79
C CYS A 231 29.07 38.12 -15.64
N HIS A 232 28.69 38.82 -14.56
CA HIS A 232 29.50 38.94 -13.35
C HIS A 232 29.73 37.59 -12.67
N ARG A 233 28.71 36.74 -12.65
CA ARG A 233 28.80 35.37 -12.12
C ARG A 233 29.87 34.57 -12.85
N ASP A 234 29.83 34.60 -14.18
CA ASP A 234 30.76 33.85 -15.03
C ASP A 234 32.18 34.42 -14.95
N ARG A 235 32.32 35.75 -14.88
CA ARG A 235 33.59 36.42 -14.66
C ARG A 235 34.23 35.99 -13.34
N ILE A 236 33.49 36.05 -12.22
CA ILE A 236 33.96 35.62 -10.90
C ILE A 236 34.39 34.15 -10.92
N LEU A 237 33.61 33.26 -11.55
CA LEU A 237 33.97 31.85 -11.66
C LEU A 237 35.25 31.61 -12.44
N ASN A 238 35.49 32.36 -13.51
CA ASN A 238 36.69 32.20 -14.33
C ASN A 238 37.93 32.71 -13.59
N VAL A 239 37.84 33.90 -12.96
CA VAL A 239 38.93 34.43 -12.13
C VAL A 239 39.23 33.51 -10.95
N ALA A 240 38.21 32.97 -10.29
CA ALA A 240 38.38 32.03 -9.18
C ALA A 240 39.10 30.73 -9.60
N LYS A 241 38.85 30.22 -10.83
CA LYS A 241 39.61 29.06 -11.35
C LYS A 241 41.10 29.37 -11.49
N GLU A 242 41.46 30.59 -11.86
CA GLU A 242 42.87 30.95 -12.04
C GLU A 242 43.56 31.25 -10.71
N LYS A 243 42.90 32.04 -9.85
CA LYS A 243 43.49 32.57 -8.61
C LYS A 243 43.44 31.60 -7.44
N LEU A 244 42.37 30.81 -7.31
CA LEU A 244 42.15 29.93 -6.15
C LEU A 244 42.55 28.47 -6.37
N ASN A 245 42.93 28.08 -7.59
CA ASN A 245 43.28 26.69 -7.87
C ASN A 245 44.52 26.24 -7.08
N GLY A 246 44.32 25.37 -6.08
CA GLY A 246 45.38 24.67 -5.33
C GLY A 246 46.17 25.53 -4.33
N ARG A 247 46.03 26.87 -4.39
CA ARG A 247 46.79 27.82 -3.54
C ARG A 247 46.03 28.26 -2.29
N SER A 248 44.70 28.23 -2.32
CA SER A 248 43.85 28.68 -1.22
C SER A 248 42.98 27.55 -0.68
N LYS A 249 42.68 27.59 0.62
CA LYS A 249 41.64 26.73 1.23
C LYS A 249 40.22 27.12 0.79
N MET A 250 40.09 28.21 0.03
CA MET A 250 38.84 28.74 -0.46
C MET A 250 38.50 28.18 -1.84
N SER A 251 37.21 28.05 -2.14
CA SER A 251 36.78 27.68 -3.50
C SER A 251 35.45 28.31 -3.86
N VAL A 252 35.30 28.65 -5.14
CA VAL A 252 34.05 29.18 -5.71
C VAL A 252 33.45 28.15 -6.66
N ARG A 253 32.15 27.89 -6.51
CA ARG A 253 31.40 26.93 -7.32
C ARG A 253 30.07 27.52 -7.75
N SER A 254 29.56 27.07 -8.89
CA SER A 254 28.17 27.29 -9.30
C SER A 254 27.21 26.58 -8.33
N ASP A 255 26.12 27.25 -7.94
CA ASP A 255 25.04 26.55 -7.22
C ASP A 255 24.25 25.68 -8.20
N LEU A 256 24.27 24.37 -7.99
CA LEU A 256 23.54 23.39 -8.80
C LEU A 256 22.43 22.73 -7.97
N PRO A 257 21.34 22.28 -8.61
CA PRO A 257 20.34 21.42 -7.99
C PRO A 257 20.94 20.18 -7.34
N ALA A 258 20.26 19.62 -6.34
CA ALA A 258 20.76 18.49 -5.56
C ALA A 258 21.04 17.25 -6.43
N THR A 259 20.17 16.97 -7.40
CA THR A 259 20.32 15.88 -8.37
C THR A 259 21.61 16.01 -9.16
N LEU A 260 21.88 17.20 -9.71
CA LEU A 260 23.10 17.49 -10.47
C LEU A 260 24.35 17.54 -9.59
N LYS A 261 24.25 18.02 -8.34
CA LYS A 261 25.34 17.96 -7.36
C LYS A 261 25.76 16.51 -7.11
N LYS A 262 24.78 15.61 -6.95
CA LYS A 262 25.03 14.17 -6.71
C LYS A 262 25.68 13.51 -7.93
N LYS A 263 25.15 13.74 -9.14
CA LYS A 263 25.77 13.29 -10.39
C LYS A 263 27.18 13.83 -10.56
N ARG A 264 27.39 15.14 -10.35
CA ARG A 264 28.70 15.78 -10.42
C ARG A 264 29.70 15.14 -9.47
N ALA A 265 29.31 14.83 -8.22
CA ALA A 265 30.20 14.17 -7.27
C ALA A 265 30.66 12.79 -7.76
N GLN A 266 29.75 12.00 -8.33
CA GLN A 266 30.08 10.70 -8.94
C GLN A 266 31.04 10.87 -10.14
N LEU A 267 30.76 11.84 -11.02
CA LEU A 267 31.63 12.14 -12.16
C LEU A 267 33.00 12.66 -11.75
N VAL A 268 33.11 13.38 -10.63
CA VAL A 268 34.42 13.83 -10.09
C VAL A 268 35.29 12.63 -9.70
N GLN A 269 34.70 11.59 -9.11
CA GLN A 269 35.42 10.36 -8.75
C GLN A 269 35.92 9.65 -10.02
N LYS A 270 35.05 9.44 -11.00
CA LYS A 270 35.43 8.87 -12.31
C LYS A 270 36.49 9.70 -13.02
N ALA A 271 36.34 11.03 -13.01
CA ALA A 271 37.31 11.94 -13.62
C ALA A 271 38.69 11.86 -12.96
N PHE A 272 38.75 11.56 -11.66
CA PHE A 272 40.00 11.34 -10.95
C PHE A 272 40.67 10.03 -11.38
N GLU A 273 39.89 8.94 -11.47
CA GLU A 273 40.39 7.64 -11.96
C GLU A 273 40.95 7.74 -13.38
N ILE A 274 40.25 8.41 -14.29
CA ILE A 274 40.72 8.62 -15.67
C ILE A 274 42.04 9.40 -15.70
N ARG A 275 42.15 10.49 -14.91
CA ARG A 275 43.40 11.27 -14.83
C ARG A 275 44.56 10.43 -14.28
N LYS A 276 44.28 9.57 -13.30
CA LYS A 276 45.27 8.72 -12.64
C LYS A 276 45.74 7.58 -13.55
N ASN A 277 44.82 6.89 -14.21
CA ASN A 277 45.08 5.65 -14.93
C ASN A 277 45.40 5.87 -16.41
N GLU A 278 44.73 6.84 -17.04
CA GLU A 278 44.81 7.05 -18.50
C GLU A 278 45.55 8.33 -18.87
N HIS A 279 45.91 9.15 -17.87
CA HIS A 279 46.62 10.43 -18.07
C HIS A 279 45.92 11.43 -19.01
N LEU A 280 44.61 11.28 -19.20
CA LEU A 280 43.78 12.18 -20.00
C LEU A 280 43.37 13.41 -19.18
N LYS A 281 43.19 14.55 -19.87
CA LYS A 281 42.56 15.73 -19.29
C LYS A 281 41.06 15.50 -19.18
N THR A 282 40.46 15.94 -18.07
CA THR A 282 39.03 15.76 -17.84
C THR A 282 38.39 17.07 -17.38
N ARG A 283 37.16 17.33 -17.83
CA ARG A 283 36.34 18.45 -17.36
C ARG A 283 34.89 18.03 -17.22
N ILE A 284 34.20 18.63 -16.27
CA ILE A 284 32.78 18.38 -16.04
C ILE A 284 32.00 19.60 -16.49
N ARG A 285 31.08 19.41 -17.43
CA ARG A 285 30.26 20.49 -18.01
C ARG A 285 28.80 20.27 -17.67
N VAL A 286 28.11 21.35 -17.31
CA VAL A 286 26.65 21.34 -17.17
C VAL A 286 26.07 21.69 -18.54
N VAL A 287 25.22 20.82 -19.09
CA VAL A 287 24.57 21.00 -20.38
C VAL A 287 23.08 20.78 -20.19
N LYS A 288 22.30 21.87 -20.35
CA LYS A 288 20.85 21.87 -20.08
C LYS A 288 20.55 21.32 -18.67
N ALA A 289 19.77 20.25 -18.59
CA ALA A 289 19.37 19.58 -17.35
C ALA A 289 20.29 18.42 -16.95
N ASP A 290 21.51 18.34 -17.50
CA ASP A 290 22.44 17.25 -17.20
C ASP A 290 23.88 17.71 -16.99
N VAL A 291 24.72 16.80 -16.50
CA VAL A 291 26.14 17.04 -16.24
C VAL A 291 26.97 15.97 -16.94
N TRP A 292 27.89 16.38 -17.81
CA TRP A 292 28.71 15.49 -18.62
C TRP A 292 30.16 15.50 -18.18
N LEU A 293 30.80 14.34 -18.26
CA LEU A 293 32.24 14.21 -18.16
C LEU A 293 32.83 14.16 -19.57
N GLU A 294 33.60 15.18 -19.89
CA GLU A 294 34.35 15.28 -21.14
C GLU A 294 35.83 14.97 -20.87
N VAL A 295 36.44 14.24 -21.80
CA VAL A 295 37.84 13.82 -21.75
C VAL A 295 38.59 14.30 -22.98
N LYS A 296 39.89 14.51 -22.86
CA LYS A 296 40.72 15.01 -23.94
C LYS A 296 42.17 14.52 -23.78
N GLY A 297 42.79 14.05 -24.86
CA GLY A 297 44.21 13.72 -24.89
C GLY A 297 45.12 14.94 -24.68
N LYS A 298 46.41 14.71 -24.43
CA LYS A 298 47.35 15.84 -24.23
C LYS A 298 47.52 16.68 -25.49
N SER A 299 47.51 16.04 -26.66
CA SER A 299 47.71 16.62 -28.00
C SER A 299 46.42 16.89 -28.76
N ASP A 300 45.28 16.37 -28.32
CA ASP A 300 44.02 16.54 -29.04
C ASP A 300 43.59 18.02 -29.02
N ILE A 301 42.72 18.41 -29.94
CA ILE A 301 42.09 19.73 -29.94
C ILE A 301 40.69 19.63 -29.31
N ASP A 302 39.99 18.54 -29.57
CA ASP A 302 38.58 18.37 -29.20
C ASP A 302 38.37 17.66 -27.86
N TRP A 303 37.23 17.95 -27.24
CA TRP A 303 36.77 17.31 -26.01
C TRP A 303 35.71 16.26 -26.36
N ASN A 304 35.97 15.02 -25.98
CA ASN A 304 35.07 13.90 -26.24
C ASN A 304 34.19 13.60 -25.03
N ARG A 305 32.89 13.41 -25.26
CA ARG A 305 31.94 13.02 -24.20
C ARG A 305 32.12 11.54 -23.88
N ARG A 306 32.29 11.20 -22.60
CA ARG A 306 32.50 9.81 -22.18
C ARG A 306 31.45 9.26 -21.23
N TYR A 307 30.79 10.11 -20.42
CA TYR A 307 29.76 9.66 -19.47
C TYR A 307 28.58 10.63 -19.37
N ASN A 308 27.40 10.08 -19.04
CA ASN A 308 26.15 10.77 -18.67
C ASN A 308 25.60 10.26 -17.33
#